data_AF-A0A8T5A121-F1
#
_entry.id   AF-A0A8T5A121-F1
#
_cell.length_a   1.000
_cell.length_b   1.000
_cell.length_c   1.000
_cell.angle_alpha   90.00
_cell.angle_beta   90.00
_cell.angle_gamma   90.00
#
_symmetry.space_group_name_H-M   'P 1'
#
loop_
_entity.id
_entity.type
_entity.pdbx_description
1 polymer ?
#
loop_
_entity_poly.entity_id
_entity_poly.type
_entity_poly.pdbx_seq_one_letter_code
_entity_poly.pdbx_strand_id
1 'polypeptide(L)'
;MVPANKRCFHNKFLLPALLLSIIFFVSPILCEENDSSNISKISGYVVDAISGTPIQNATIIINSLHHLNTDSNGFFCFKALSEGWYNIYVFYDRPETKGIDYVPSLWKIYVEKGVNAYKILALWPGASIKIEGKIRFVDKLLPVSWFKFTVQPPGGAGWGDEYSVDEYGIIDSSNSLNLDSDLIIIPADIPVSVMVEVRLPDGTRRAFTLLNETAIFVLKQGSQETLNIEKFCLMLNVESVRDLLNQNLDLLQEAINAGFLVEEEQKRVHRAESLLNSLEALTSEGSYEEAFALLRNAYVSSKSTLEDLKDLFVKSSRTSVFSIFFISLLSLTIAYLVAERGAKLKISLFIGKERAVTAPLRAVVIPAIYISLLMLFFLSFPGCRLISPALFVLASFFLFVISLVIISVLPKTIEGKKQEDRSISGGSLLVFAFSIASGNLKRRKLRSSLNLLSFTILVLGFIVFTSISPSYGFTSIRLGPSKMPLNIIMISNPPLTPEFSFAPLTKDLLRDLESNPNIISIAPKIENFPSFSPIDYLYSSSGKSKPIYGLLGISARYEATITYVNETIVEGRCFNDDEDDGALISKSLAEYLEIKVQDSITRALGVKYRLHLKLKIFHLFLQ
;
A
#
# COMPACT_ATOMS: atom_id res chain seq x y z
N MET A 1 15.64 -33.55 -43.00
CA MET A 1 16.77 -34.40 -42.57
C MET A 1 16.47 -34.84 -41.14
N VAL A 2 16.51 -36.17 -40.92
CA VAL A 2 16.27 -36.93 -39.66
C VAL A 2 14.79 -37.06 -39.19
N PRO A 3 14.21 -38.29 -39.21
CA PRO A 3 12.81 -38.57 -38.87
C PRO A 3 12.62 -39.60 -37.72
N ALA A 4 11.33 -39.79 -37.32
CA ALA A 4 10.69 -41.04 -36.85
C ALA A 4 11.16 -41.64 -35.49
N ASN A 5 10.47 -42.54 -34.77
CA ASN A 5 9.15 -43.19 -34.85
C ASN A 5 8.87 -43.85 -33.47
N LYS A 6 7.60 -44.17 -33.20
CA LYS A 6 7.15 -45.06 -32.11
C LYS A 6 7.53 -46.53 -32.35
N ARG A 7 7.73 -47.31 -31.28
CA ARG A 7 7.41 -48.76 -31.09
C ARG A 7 7.78 -49.16 -29.64
N CYS A 8 6.85 -49.62 -28.80
CA CYS A 8 6.36 -51.00 -28.64
C CYS A 8 7.44 -52.07 -28.39
N PHE A 9 7.39 -52.69 -27.19
CA PHE A 9 7.81 -54.07 -26.97
C PHE A 9 6.75 -54.81 -26.14
N HIS A 10 6.08 -55.74 -26.83
CA HIS A 10 5.41 -56.95 -26.33
C HIS A 10 6.54 -57.92 -25.88
N ASN A 11 6.39 -58.92 -25.01
CA ASN A 11 5.47 -60.05 -25.18
C ASN A 11 5.72 -61.17 -24.12
N LYS A 12 4.67 -62.00 -23.87
CA LYS A 12 4.63 -63.46 -23.53
C LYS A 12 4.81 -63.88 -22.06
N PHE A 13 4.05 -64.83 -21.47
CA PHE A 13 3.25 -65.94 -22.04
C PHE A 13 2.25 -66.55 -21.01
N LEU A 14 1.06 -66.94 -21.50
CA LEU A 14 0.25 -68.17 -21.22
C LEU A 14 -0.23 -68.52 -19.78
N LEU A 15 -1.42 -69.08 -19.48
CA LEU A 15 -2.67 -69.57 -20.13
C LEU A 15 -3.69 -69.82 -18.93
N PRO A 16 -4.91 -70.42 -19.03
CA PRO A 16 -6.19 -69.84 -18.60
C PRO A 16 -7.03 -70.81 -17.69
N ALA A 17 -8.38 -70.73 -17.77
CA ALA A 17 -9.45 -71.59 -17.19
C ALA A 17 -10.02 -71.04 -15.87
N LEU A 18 -11.22 -70.44 -15.80
CA LEU A 18 -12.58 -70.83 -16.20
C LEU A 18 -13.19 -71.96 -15.34
N LEU A 19 -14.26 -71.59 -14.62
CA LEU A 19 -15.32 -72.40 -13.98
C LEU A 19 -15.02 -73.14 -12.66
N LEU A 20 -15.70 -72.73 -11.58
CA LEU A 20 -16.46 -73.56 -10.60
C LEU A 20 -17.11 -72.57 -9.59
N SER A 21 -18.39 -72.23 -9.71
CA SER A 21 -19.55 -72.87 -9.05
C SER A 21 -19.61 -72.73 -7.51
N ILE A 22 -20.56 -71.90 -7.04
CA ILE A 22 -21.56 -72.11 -5.97
C ILE A 22 -21.08 -72.55 -4.56
N ILE A 23 -21.80 -72.05 -3.54
CA ILE A 23 -21.91 -72.48 -2.12
C ILE A 23 -20.81 -71.83 -1.24
N PHE A 24 -21.11 -70.88 -0.34
CA PHE A 24 -21.85 -71.08 0.90
C PHE A 24 -22.43 -69.77 1.46
N PHE A 25 -23.76 -69.69 1.48
CA PHE A 25 -24.54 -69.10 2.56
C PHE A 25 -24.69 -70.20 3.62
N VAL A 26 -24.08 -70.07 4.79
CA VAL A 26 -24.58 -70.62 6.08
C VAL A 26 -23.90 -69.83 7.19
N SER A 27 -24.70 -69.04 7.90
CA SER A 27 -24.42 -68.46 9.22
C SER A 27 -23.97 -69.53 10.22
N PRO A 28 -23.27 -69.13 11.29
CA PRO A 28 -23.83 -69.55 12.56
C PRO A 28 -23.77 -68.46 13.64
N ILE A 29 -24.84 -68.49 14.44
CA ILE A 29 -24.89 -68.20 15.87
C ILE A 29 -25.07 -66.73 16.26
N LEU A 30 -26.31 -66.47 16.71
CA LEU A 30 -26.63 -65.51 17.75
C LEU A 30 -25.60 -65.64 18.89
N CYS A 31 -24.74 -64.64 19.05
CA CYS A 31 -24.45 -64.14 20.38
C CYS A 31 -25.29 -62.87 20.53
N GLU A 32 -26.34 -63.01 21.33
CA GLU A 32 -26.96 -61.92 22.04
C GLU A 32 -25.86 -61.29 22.92
N GLU A 33 -25.12 -60.34 22.38
CA GLU A 33 -24.23 -59.51 23.19
C GLU A 33 -24.95 -58.20 23.42
N ASN A 34 -25.36 -58.07 24.69
CA ASN A 34 -26.11 -56.98 25.27
C ASN A 34 -25.92 -55.65 24.54
N ASP A 35 -27.05 -55.05 24.22
CA ASP A 35 -27.26 -53.62 24.09
C ASP A 35 -26.98 -52.93 25.45
N SER A 36 -25.76 -53.07 25.98
CA SER A 36 -25.26 -52.15 26.97
C SER A 36 -24.66 -51.01 26.18
N SER A 37 -25.39 -49.91 26.12
CA SER A 37 -24.94 -48.62 25.63
C SER A 37 -23.47 -48.38 25.99
N ASN A 38 -22.52 -48.64 25.08
CA ASN A 38 -21.11 -48.27 25.22
C ASN A 38 -20.97 -46.76 24.97
N ILE A 39 -21.76 -46.00 25.73
CA ILE A 39 -21.78 -44.55 25.79
C ILE A 39 -20.65 -44.19 26.74
N SER A 40 -19.58 -43.63 26.18
CA SER A 40 -18.50 -43.01 26.93
C SER A 40 -19.06 -41.89 27.79
N LYS A 41 -18.64 -41.78 29.06
CA LYS A 41 -19.05 -40.69 29.94
C LYS A 41 -17.90 -39.75 30.20
N ILE A 42 -18.17 -38.46 30.07
CA ILE A 42 -17.27 -37.38 30.49
C ILE A 42 -17.83 -36.84 31.79
N SER A 43 -17.07 -36.89 32.88
CA SER A 43 -17.54 -36.45 34.19
C SER A 43 -16.44 -35.73 34.96
N GLY A 44 -16.83 -35.01 36.01
CA GLY A 44 -15.86 -34.27 36.79
C GLY A 44 -16.48 -33.43 37.89
N TYR A 45 -15.59 -32.80 38.67
CA TYR A 45 -15.97 -31.81 39.67
C TYR A 45 -15.41 -30.44 39.30
N VAL A 46 -16.18 -29.41 39.55
CA VAL A 46 -15.76 -28.01 39.45
C VAL A 46 -15.57 -27.45 40.85
N VAL A 47 -14.37 -26.96 41.13
CA VAL A 47 -13.98 -26.44 42.45
C VAL A 47 -13.34 -25.06 42.33
N ASP A 48 -13.40 -24.28 43.40
CA ASP A 48 -12.65 -23.04 43.54
C ASP A 48 -11.17 -23.35 43.74
N ALA A 49 -10.29 -22.74 42.94
CA ALA A 49 -8.85 -23.03 42.94
C ALA A 49 -8.14 -22.62 44.24
N ILE A 50 -8.68 -21.66 45.00
CA ILE A 50 -8.07 -21.14 46.24
C ILE A 50 -8.65 -21.85 47.45
N SER A 51 -9.99 -21.91 47.57
CA SER A 51 -10.64 -22.48 48.75
C SER A 51 -10.82 -24.00 48.67
N GLY A 52 -10.76 -24.58 47.46
CA GLY A 52 -11.04 -26.01 47.22
C GLY A 52 -12.52 -26.38 47.36
N THR A 53 -13.42 -25.41 47.54
CA THR A 53 -14.85 -25.68 47.71
C THR A 53 -15.52 -25.97 46.39
N PRO A 54 -16.50 -26.91 46.32
CA PRO A 54 -17.24 -27.18 45.10
C PRO A 54 -18.07 -25.98 44.66
N ILE A 55 -18.11 -25.71 43.35
CA ILE A 55 -18.87 -24.61 42.76
C ILE A 55 -20.21 -25.17 42.21
N GLN A 56 -21.30 -24.79 42.86
CA GLN A 56 -22.65 -25.14 42.44
C GLN A 56 -23.10 -24.28 41.25
N ASN A 57 -23.82 -24.89 40.31
CA ASN A 57 -24.43 -24.21 39.15
C ASN A 57 -23.41 -23.54 38.21
N ALA A 58 -22.18 -24.07 38.14
CA ALA A 58 -21.21 -23.71 37.10
C ALA A 58 -21.69 -24.22 35.75
N THR A 59 -21.59 -23.37 34.72
CA THR A 59 -21.99 -23.69 33.35
C THR A 59 -20.87 -24.44 32.65
N ILE A 60 -21.22 -25.54 32.00
CA ILE A 60 -20.32 -26.40 31.25
C ILE A 60 -20.78 -26.42 29.81
N ILE A 61 -19.89 -26.01 28.91
CA ILE A 61 -20.15 -25.89 27.48
C ILE A 61 -19.28 -26.92 26.76
N ILE A 62 -19.91 -27.87 26.08
CA ILE A 62 -19.22 -28.95 25.36
C ILE A 62 -19.40 -28.74 23.86
N ASN A 63 -18.28 -28.58 23.15
CA ASN A 63 -18.22 -28.30 21.71
C ASN A 63 -19.12 -27.14 21.26
N SER A 64 -19.36 -26.15 22.14
CA SER A 64 -20.20 -24.97 21.90
C SER A 64 -21.67 -25.28 21.55
N LEU A 65 -22.13 -26.51 21.81
CA LEU A 65 -23.47 -26.99 21.44
C LEU A 65 -24.27 -27.52 22.64
N HIS A 66 -23.60 -28.14 23.60
CA HIS A 66 -24.24 -28.72 24.78
C HIS A 66 -23.93 -27.89 26.02
N HIS A 67 -24.97 -27.49 26.74
CA HIS A 67 -24.88 -26.74 27.98
C HIS A 67 -25.39 -27.60 29.14
N LEU A 68 -24.60 -27.68 30.20
CA LEU A 68 -24.90 -28.41 31.43
C LEU A 68 -24.55 -27.54 32.63
N ASN A 69 -25.19 -27.76 33.76
CA ASN A 69 -24.84 -27.08 35.00
C ASN A 69 -24.37 -28.09 36.04
N THR A 70 -23.43 -27.70 36.90
CA THR A 70 -23.00 -28.53 38.03
C THR A 70 -24.08 -28.64 39.11
N ASP A 71 -24.10 -29.79 39.80
CA ASP A 71 -24.97 -30.01 40.94
C ASP A 71 -24.49 -29.28 42.23
N SER A 72 -25.17 -29.51 43.35
CA SER A 72 -24.82 -28.89 44.65
C SER A 72 -23.44 -29.28 45.17
N ASN A 73 -22.85 -30.36 44.67
CA ASN A 73 -21.51 -30.82 45.02
C ASN A 73 -20.48 -30.44 43.96
N GLY A 74 -20.85 -29.62 42.96
CA GLY A 74 -19.98 -29.22 41.86
C GLY A 74 -19.75 -30.31 40.82
N PHE A 75 -20.51 -31.42 40.85
CA PHE A 75 -20.34 -32.54 39.93
C PHE A 75 -21.09 -32.34 38.62
N PHE A 76 -20.53 -32.84 37.53
CA PHE A 76 -21.19 -32.92 36.23
C PHE A 76 -20.93 -34.26 35.53
N CYS A 77 -21.85 -34.62 34.64
CA CYS A 77 -21.74 -35.81 33.81
C CYS A 77 -22.40 -35.61 32.44
N PHE A 78 -21.65 -35.89 31.38
CA PHE A 78 -22.09 -35.84 30.00
C PHE A 78 -21.90 -37.21 29.33
N LYS A 79 -22.84 -37.56 28.48
CA LYS A 79 -22.82 -38.80 27.69
C LYS A 79 -22.27 -38.50 26.30
N ALA A 80 -21.04 -38.90 26.03
CA ALA A 80 -20.40 -38.78 24.72
C ALA A 80 -20.99 -39.83 23.76
N LEU A 81 -21.68 -39.34 22.73
CA LEU A 81 -22.41 -40.18 21.76
C LEU A 81 -21.51 -40.70 20.63
N SER A 82 -20.40 -40.04 20.37
CA SER A 82 -19.43 -40.41 19.34
C SER A 82 -18.01 -40.35 19.89
N GLU A 83 -17.14 -41.18 19.32
CA GLU A 83 -15.70 -41.04 19.51
C GLU A 83 -15.20 -39.74 18.84
N GLY A 84 -14.26 -39.05 19.49
CA GLY A 84 -13.65 -37.85 18.92
C GLY A 84 -13.11 -36.86 19.96
N TRP A 85 -12.71 -35.69 19.48
CA TRP A 85 -12.27 -34.58 20.32
C TRP A 85 -13.46 -33.84 20.94
N TYR A 86 -13.37 -33.58 22.23
CA TYR A 86 -14.30 -32.78 23.01
C TYR A 86 -13.57 -31.59 23.64
N ASN A 87 -14.07 -30.39 23.36
CA ASN A 87 -13.66 -29.14 24.01
C ASN A 87 -14.70 -28.81 25.08
N ILE A 88 -14.29 -28.87 26.34
CA ILE A 88 -15.16 -28.66 27.50
C ILE A 88 -14.74 -27.36 28.17
N TYR A 89 -15.56 -26.33 28.03
CA TYR A 89 -15.39 -25.08 28.74
C TYR A 89 -16.19 -25.11 30.04
N VAL A 90 -15.61 -24.59 31.11
CA VAL A 90 -16.29 -24.39 32.39
C VAL A 90 -16.25 -22.91 32.72
N PHE A 91 -17.43 -22.37 33.01
CA PHE A 91 -17.67 -20.96 33.24
C PHE A 91 -18.60 -20.77 34.43
N TYR A 92 -18.28 -19.82 35.31
CA TYR A 92 -19.17 -19.47 36.42
C TYR A 92 -19.05 -17.98 36.72
N ASP A 93 -20.20 -17.34 36.91
CA ASP A 93 -20.31 -15.92 37.21
C ASP A 93 -21.43 -15.70 38.23
N ARG A 94 -21.23 -14.77 39.17
CA ARG A 94 -22.26 -14.46 40.16
C ARG A 94 -23.09 -13.28 39.66
N PRO A 95 -24.42 -13.39 39.64
CA PRO A 95 -25.27 -12.31 39.10
C PRO A 95 -25.26 -11.02 39.94
N GLU A 96 -24.65 -11.03 41.12
CA GLU A 96 -24.58 -9.91 42.07
C GLU A 96 -23.40 -8.96 41.79
N THR A 97 -22.40 -9.42 41.04
CA THR A 97 -21.19 -8.68 40.72
C THR A 97 -21.31 -8.05 39.33
N LYS A 98 -20.46 -7.04 39.06
CA LYS A 98 -20.50 -6.31 37.79
C LYS A 98 -19.61 -6.98 36.73
N GLY A 99 -18.51 -7.60 37.14
CA GLY A 99 -17.60 -8.34 36.28
C GLY A 99 -17.59 -9.82 36.63
N ILE A 100 -16.92 -10.62 35.81
CA ILE A 100 -16.93 -12.07 35.92
C ILE A 100 -16.09 -12.55 37.11
N ASP A 101 -16.71 -13.29 38.03
CA ASP A 101 -16.10 -13.76 39.29
C ASP A 101 -15.04 -14.86 39.16
N TYR A 102 -15.01 -15.58 38.04
CA TYR A 102 -14.09 -16.71 37.84
C TYR A 102 -13.52 -16.74 36.42
N VAL A 103 -12.22 -17.04 36.32
CA VAL A 103 -11.56 -17.28 35.05
C VAL A 103 -12.07 -18.61 34.46
N PRO A 104 -12.53 -18.62 33.20
CA PRO A 104 -12.97 -19.85 32.54
C PRO A 104 -11.84 -20.88 32.42
N SER A 105 -12.20 -22.16 32.40
CA SER A 105 -11.28 -23.27 32.16
C SER A 105 -11.67 -24.06 30.91
N LEU A 106 -10.68 -24.51 30.14
CA LEU A 106 -10.81 -25.32 28.93
C LEU A 106 -10.10 -26.67 29.10
N TRP A 107 -10.88 -27.74 29.02
CA TRP A 107 -10.38 -29.11 28.95
C TRP A 107 -10.61 -29.71 27.57
N LYS A 108 -9.51 -29.94 26.85
CA LYS A 108 -9.51 -30.67 25.56
C LYS A 108 -9.20 -32.13 25.80
N ILE A 109 -10.05 -33.02 25.33
CA ILE A 109 -9.85 -34.47 25.47
C ILE A 109 -10.35 -35.24 24.25
N TYR A 110 -9.59 -36.25 23.84
CA TYR A 110 -10.06 -37.26 22.90
C TYR A 110 -10.74 -38.40 23.69
N VAL A 111 -11.99 -38.70 23.37
CA VAL A 111 -12.76 -39.74 24.06
C VAL A 111 -12.99 -40.91 23.13
N GLU A 112 -12.38 -42.05 23.46
CA GLU A 112 -12.58 -43.33 22.77
C GLU A 112 -13.93 -43.97 23.13
N LYS A 113 -14.47 -44.81 22.24
CA LYS A 113 -15.76 -45.47 22.44
C LYS A 113 -15.71 -46.44 23.64
N GLY A 114 -16.63 -46.26 24.58
CA GLY A 114 -16.72 -47.06 25.82
C GLY A 114 -15.78 -46.64 26.95
N VAL A 115 -14.94 -45.60 26.75
CA VAL A 115 -14.00 -45.11 27.77
C VAL A 115 -14.60 -43.92 28.52
N ASN A 116 -14.57 -43.98 29.84
CA ASN A 116 -15.01 -42.86 30.68
C ASN A 116 -13.84 -41.91 30.97
N ALA A 117 -14.07 -40.62 30.78
CA ALA A 117 -13.15 -39.55 31.14
C ALA A 117 -13.59 -38.90 32.45
N TYR A 118 -12.64 -38.65 33.34
CA TYR A 118 -12.87 -37.99 34.63
C TYR A 118 -11.81 -36.93 34.88
N LYS A 119 -12.22 -35.74 35.36
CA LYS A 119 -11.29 -34.68 35.76
C LYS A 119 -11.85 -33.74 36.82
N ILE A 120 -10.98 -33.17 37.65
CA ILE A 120 -11.29 -32.06 38.54
C ILE A 120 -10.83 -30.78 37.86
N LEU A 121 -11.73 -29.81 37.70
CA LEU A 121 -11.49 -28.54 37.03
C LEU A 121 -11.55 -27.44 38.09
N ALA A 122 -10.42 -26.77 38.32
CA ALA A 122 -10.30 -25.71 39.30
C ALA A 122 -10.48 -24.36 38.60
N LEU A 123 -11.45 -23.56 39.03
CA LEU A 123 -11.65 -22.20 38.53
C LEU A 123 -10.93 -21.20 39.44
N TRP A 124 -10.07 -20.39 38.85
CA TRP A 124 -9.40 -19.31 39.57
C TRP A 124 -10.37 -18.13 39.76
N PRO A 125 -10.38 -17.48 40.94
CA PRO A 125 -11.07 -16.20 41.12
C PRO A 125 -10.67 -15.20 40.03
N GLY A 126 -11.66 -14.55 39.44
CA GLY A 126 -11.53 -13.70 38.28
C GLY A 126 -12.09 -12.31 38.48
N ALA A 127 -11.69 -11.41 37.60
CA ALA A 127 -12.18 -10.06 37.44
C ALA A 127 -12.23 -9.73 35.95
N SER A 128 -12.91 -8.65 35.56
CA SER A 128 -13.08 -8.29 34.15
C SER A 128 -12.50 -6.92 33.78
N ILE A 129 -11.92 -6.84 32.60
CA ILE A 129 -11.57 -5.59 31.93
C ILE A 129 -12.47 -5.47 30.70
N LYS A 130 -13.26 -4.41 30.64
CA LYS A 130 -14.04 -4.06 29.46
C LYS A 130 -13.28 -3.04 28.62
N ILE A 131 -13.00 -3.39 27.38
CA ILE A 131 -12.33 -2.52 26.42
C ILE A 131 -13.38 -1.63 25.75
N GLU A 132 -13.06 -0.34 25.64
CA GLU A 132 -13.86 0.63 24.88
C GLU A 132 -13.00 1.32 23.83
N GLY A 133 -13.65 1.70 22.72
CA GLY A 133 -13.02 2.43 21.62
C GLY A 133 -12.45 1.52 20.52
N LYS A 134 -11.91 2.13 19.47
CA LYS A 134 -11.46 1.41 18.26
C LYS A 134 -9.94 1.35 18.17
N ILE A 135 -9.40 0.19 17.80
CA ILE A 135 -7.97 0.05 17.50
C ILE A 135 -7.68 0.65 16.12
N ARG A 136 -6.99 1.79 16.09
CA ARG A 136 -6.60 2.50 14.86
C ARG A 136 -5.11 2.80 14.81
N PHE A 137 -4.55 2.66 13.61
CA PHE A 137 -3.16 3.02 13.34
C PHE A 137 -3.07 4.11 12.28
N VAL A 138 -2.20 5.09 12.51
CA VAL A 138 -2.02 6.23 11.60
C VAL A 138 -1.42 5.86 10.26
N ASP A 139 -0.94 4.64 10.05
CA ASP A 139 -0.47 4.15 8.75
C ASP A 139 -1.57 3.43 7.95
N LYS A 140 -2.71 3.11 8.58
CA LYS A 140 -3.85 2.43 7.96
C LYS A 140 -5.06 3.36 7.83
N LEU A 141 -5.92 3.06 6.86
CA LEU A 141 -7.15 3.83 6.63
C LEU A 141 -8.31 3.35 7.51
N LEU A 142 -8.40 2.05 7.72
CA LEU A 142 -9.50 1.40 8.42
C LEU A 142 -9.05 0.92 9.82
N PRO A 143 -9.98 0.87 10.79
CA PRO A 143 -9.73 0.22 12.07
C PRO A 143 -9.43 -1.27 11.87
N VAL A 144 -8.81 -1.87 12.88
CA VAL A 144 -8.52 -3.31 12.89
C VAL A 144 -9.82 -4.11 12.97
N SER A 145 -9.95 -5.14 12.12
CA SER A 145 -11.09 -6.05 12.10
C SER A 145 -10.88 -7.35 12.90
N TRP A 146 -9.63 -7.68 13.25
CA TRP A 146 -9.30 -8.86 14.05
C TRP A 146 -8.25 -8.52 15.11
N PHE A 147 -8.55 -8.85 16.36
CA PHE A 147 -7.67 -8.67 17.50
C PHE A 147 -7.80 -9.84 18.47
N LYS A 148 -6.72 -10.10 19.20
CA LYS A 148 -6.60 -11.09 20.26
C LYS A 148 -5.94 -10.45 21.46
N PHE A 149 -6.52 -10.65 22.64
CA PHE A 149 -5.93 -10.30 23.92
C PHE A 149 -5.38 -11.57 24.58
N THR A 150 -4.17 -11.52 25.10
CA THR A 150 -3.53 -12.62 25.84
C THR A 150 -3.14 -12.10 27.22
N VAL A 151 -3.68 -12.74 28.26
CA VAL A 151 -3.39 -12.44 29.66
C VAL A 151 -2.14 -13.20 30.07
N GLN A 152 -1.12 -12.49 30.53
CA GLN A 152 0.17 -13.10 30.91
C GLN A 152 0.71 -12.48 32.20
N PRO A 153 1.46 -13.24 33.02
CA PRO A 153 2.15 -12.68 34.18
C PRO A 153 3.22 -11.67 33.74
N PRO A 154 3.66 -10.77 34.63
CA PRO A 154 4.78 -9.88 34.38
C PRO A 154 6.03 -10.69 34.02
N GLY A 155 6.47 -10.61 32.76
CA GLY A 155 7.60 -11.39 32.23
C GLY A 155 7.27 -12.40 31.12
N GLY A 156 6.00 -12.55 30.74
CA GLY A 156 5.60 -13.23 29.48
C GLY A 156 5.54 -14.76 29.53
N ALA A 157 5.37 -15.35 30.72
CA ALA A 157 5.04 -16.77 30.85
C ALA A 157 3.52 -17.01 30.59
N GLY A 158 3.10 -18.27 30.45
CA GLY A 158 1.66 -18.60 30.55
C GLY A 158 1.15 -18.35 31.97
N TRP A 159 -0.07 -17.85 32.12
CA TRP A 159 -0.72 -17.67 33.43
C TRP A 159 -1.67 -18.84 33.72
N GLY A 160 -1.79 -19.21 35.01
CA GLY A 160 -2.71 -20.25 35.47
C GLY A 160 -2.18 -21.67 35.29
N ASP A 161 -3.09 -22.64 35.34
CA ASP A 161 -2.84 -24.01 34.92
C ASP A 161 -2.99 -24.16 33.39
N GLU A 162 -2.55 -25.28 32.80
CA GLU A 162 -2.67 -25.57 31.35
C GLU A 162 -4.10 -25.46 30.80
N TYR A 163 -5.09 -25.41 31.71
CA TYR A 163 -6.51 -25.39 31.40
C TYR A 163 -7.15 -24.02 31.63
N SER A 164 -6.46 -23.02 32.16
CA SER A 164 -7.02 -21.67 32.32
C SER A 164 -7.10 -20.99 30.96
N VAL A 165 -8.23 -20.33 30.66
CA VAL A 165 -8.38 -19.53 29.44
C VAL A 165 -7.65 -18.19 29.65
N ASP A 166 -6.64 -17.95 28.84
CA ASP A 166 -5.80 -16.75 28.85
C ASP A 166 -5.95 -15.89 27.59
N GLU A 167 -6.60 -16.41 26.54
CA GLU A 167 -6.87 -15.69 25.29
C GLU A 167 -8.34 -15.24 25.18
N TYR A 168 -8.53 -13.97 24.79
CA TYR A 168 -9.82 -13.31 24.56
C TYR A 168 -9.83 -12.49 23.25
N GLY A 169 -10.99 -12.05 22.77
CA GLY A 169 -11.12 -11.21 21.56
C GLY A 169 -11.92 -11.89 20.44
N ILE A 170 -11.56 -11.63 19.18
CA ILE A 170 -12.21 -12.24 18.01
C ILE A 170 -11.57 -13.61 17.74
N ILE A 171 -11.75 -14.54 18.68
CA ILE A 171 -11.16 -15.88 18.67
C ILE A 171 -12.16 -16.95 19.12
N ASP A 172 -11.80 -18.21 18.91
CA ASP A 172 -12.71 -19.35 19.13
C ASP A 172 -13.11 -19.53 20.61
N SER A 173 -12.24 -19.20 21.57
CA SER A 173 -12.55 -19.31 23.01
C SER A 173 -13.67 -18.34 23.42
N SER A 174 -13.54 -17.05 23.07
CA SER A 174 -14.57 -16.04 23.32
C SER A 174 -15.89 -16.38 22.65
N ASN A 175 -15.86 -16.81 21.38
CA ASN A 175 -17.06 -17.23 20.65
C ASN A 175 -17.73 -18.46 21.30
N SER A 176 -16.94 -19.44 21.77
CA SER A 176 -17.46 -20.66 22.40
C SER A 176 -18.07 -20.41 23.77
N LEU A 177 -17.54 -19.43 24.51
CA LEU A 177 -18.05 -18.98 25.80
C LEU A 177 -19.19 -17.94 25.66
N ASN A 178 -19.51 -17.52 24.44
CA ASN A 178 -20.47 -16.44 24.14
C ASN A 178 -20.14 -15.14 24.91
N LEU A 179 -18.84 -14.83 25.01
CA LEU A 179 -18.33 -13.59 25.62
C LEU A 179 -18.27 -12.48 24.56
N ASP A 180 -18.54 -11.24 24.99
CA ASP A 180 -18.29 -10.06 24.17
C ASP A 180 -16.81 -10.00 23.77
N SER A 181 -16.52 -9.63 22.51
CA SER A 181 -15.14 -9.53 22.01
C SER A 181 -14.27 -8.55 22.79
N ASP A 182 -14.91 -7.58 23.44
CA ASP A 182 -14.26 -6.48 24.14
C ASP A 182 -14.08 -6.76 25.64
N LEU A 183 -14.46 -7.96 26.09
CA LEU A 183 -14.35 -8.38 27.48
C LEU A 183 -13.15 -9.31 27.69
N ILE A 184 -12.31 -8.96 28.65
CA ILE A 184 -11.13 -9.73 29.03
C ILE A 184 -11.30 -10.15 30.48
N ILE A 185 -11.07 -11.44 30.77
CA ILE A 185 -11.15 -11.95 32.14
C ILE A 185 -9.72 -12.18 32.64
N ILE A 186 -9.40 -11.59 33.79
CA ILE A 186 -8.10 -11.69 34.44
C ILE A 186 -8.25 -12.35 35.81
N PRO A 187 -7.21 -12.99 36.36
CA PRO A 187 -7.25 -13.43 37.75
C PRO A 187 -7.43 -12.27 38.73
N ALA A 188 -8.22 -12.52 39.76
CA ALA A 188 -8.39 -11.60 40.88
C ALA A 188 -7.15 -11.59 41.78
N ASP A 189 -6.78 -10.41 42.27
CA ASP A 189 -5.69 -10.15 43.22
C ASP A 189 -4.30 -10.65 42.78
N ILE A 190 -4.13 -10.97 41.49
CA ILE A 190 -2.85 -11.40 40.89
C ILE A 190 -2.40 -10.35 39.87
N PRO A 191 -1.13 -9.90 39.91
CA PRO A 191 -0.60 -8.97 38.92
C PRO A 191 -0.51 -9.62 37.54
N VAL A 192 -1.16 -9.02 36.53
CA VAL A 192 -1.10 -9.46 35.13
C VAL A 192 -0.86 -8.32 34.16
N SER A 193 -0.34 -8.66 32.99
CA SER A 193 -0.25 -7.79 31.81
C SER A 193 -1.07 -8.37 30.67
N VAL A 194 -1.62 -7.50 29.82
CA VAL A 194 -2.45 -7.92 28.68
C VAL A 194 -1.72 -7.58 27.39
N MET A 195 -1.36 -8.60 26.62
CA MET A 195 -0.80 -8.44 25.29
C MET A 195 -1.91 -8.41 24.24
N VAL A 196 -1.87 -7.44 23.34
CA VAL A 196 -2.80 -7.31 22.22
C VAL A 196 -2.07 -7.72 20.95
N GLU A 197 -2.56 -8.73 20.26
CA GLU A 197 -2.14 -9.09 18.90
C GLU A 197 -3.23 -8.65 17.92
N VAL A 198 -2.86 -7.87 16.91
CA VAL A 198 -3.78 -7.35 15.90
C VAL A 198 -3.35 -7.80 14.52
N ARG A 199 -4.33 -8.12 13.67
CA ARG A 199 -4.09 -8.40 12.25
C ARG A 199 -4.55 -7.22 11.43
N LEU A 200 -3.60 -6.59 10.75
CA LEU A 200 -3.84 -5.43 9.91
C LEU A 200 -4.46 -5.85 8.56
N PRO A 201 -5.14 -4.95 7.84
CA PRO A 201 -5.78 -5.26 6.55
C PRO A 201 -4.83 -5.77 5.45
N ASP A 202 -3.53 -5.51 5.58
CA ASP A 202 -2.49 -6.00 4.66
C ASP A 202 -1.96 -7.40 5.04
N GLY A 203 -2.54 -8.04 6.06
CA GLY A 203 -2.13 -9.35 6.57
C GLY A 203 -0.98 -9.32 7.58
N THR A 204 -0.41 -8.14 7.86
CA THR A 204 0.67 -8.02 8.87
C THR A 204 0.11 -8.15 10.28
N ARG A 205 0.93 -8.69 11.19
CA ARG A 205 0.60 -8.81 12.61
C ARG A 205 1.39 -7.78 13.40
N ARG A 206 0.73 -7.08 14.32
CA ARG A 206 1.40 -6.25 15.33
C ARG A 206 0.98 -6.73 16.70
N ALA A 207 1.93 -6.69 17.63
CA ALA A 207 1.67 -6.98 19.03
C ALA A 207 2.14 -5.80 19.88
N PHE A 208 1.35 -5.43 20.89
CA PHE A 208 1.71 -4.43 21.88
C PHE A 208 1.06 -4.76 23.23
N THR A 209 1.63 -4.28 24.32
CA THR A 209 1.12 -4.56 25.67
C THR A 209 0.27 -3.39 26.15
N LEU A 210 -0.91 -3.68 26.70
CA LEU A 210 -1.71 -2.70 27.44
C LEU A 210 -1.06 -2.47 28.80
N LEU A 211 -0.75 -1.21 29.09
CA LEU A 211 -0.13 -0.80 30.35
C LEU A 211 -1.15 0.03 31.13
N ASN A 212 -1.45 -0.29 32.38
CA ASN A 212 -2.14 0.69 33.24
C ASN A 212 -1.17 1.82 33.63
N GLU A 213 -1.61 2.85 34.36
CA GLU A 213 -0.73 3.91 34.92
C GLU A 213 0.46 3.33 35.71
N THR A 214 0.33 2.10 36.21
CA THR A 214 1.34 1.32 36.95
C THR A 214 1.88 0.10 36.18
N ALA A 215 1.60 -0.02 34.88
CA ALA A 215 1.99 -1.12 33.97
C ALA A 215 1.38 -2.51 34.25
N ILE A 216 0.65 -2.71 35.36
CA ILE A 216 0.15 -4.02 35.80
C ILE A 216 -1.32 -3.89 36.25
N PHE A 217 -2.18 -4.83 35.84
CA PHE A 217 -3.56 -4.92 36.31
C PHE A 217 -3.64 -5.78 37.57
N VAL A 218 -4.28 -5.25 38.62
CA VAL A 218 -4.61 -5.96 39.86
C VAL A 218 -6.04 -5.57 40.23
N LEU A 219 -6.97 -6.51 40.05
CA LEU A 219 -8.40 -6.28 40.28
C LEU A 219 -8.93 -7.25 41.33
N LYS A 220 -9.92 -6.81 42.10
CA LYS A 220 -10.60 -7.68 43.09
C LYS A 220 -11.57 -8.62 42.38
N GLN A 221 -11.86 -9.76 43.01
CA GLN A 221 -12.81 -10.72 42.47
C GLN A 221 -14.18 -10.08 42.14
N GLY A 222 -14.72 -10.38 40.95
CA GLY A 222 -16.02 -9.87 40.48
C GLY A 222 -16.05 -8.37 40.16
N SER A 223 -14.91 -7.67 40.27
CA SER A 223 -14.82 -6.27 39.87
C SER A 223 -14.65 -6.13 38.35
N GLN A 224 -15.15 -5.01 37.81
CA GLN A 224 -14.99 -4.67 36.40
C GLN A 224 -14.34 -3.29 36.26
N GLU A 225 -13.23 -3.22 35.54
CA GLU A 225 -12.60 -1.97 35.11
C GLU A 225 -12.89 -1.72 33.64
N THR A 226 -13.04 -0.45 33.24
CA THR A 226 -13.27 -0.06 31.84
C THR A 226 -12.05 0.68 31.33
N LEU A 227 -11.49 0.21 30.22
CA LEU A 227 -10.25 0.72 29.65
C LEU A 227 -10.50 1.21 28.23
N ASN A 228 -10.25 2.49 27.98
CA ASN A 228 -10.29 3.03 26.63
C ASN A 228 -8.97 2.70 25.89
N ILE A 229 -9.05 1.85 24.87
CA ILE A 229 -7.88 1.41 24.08
C ILE A 229 -7.34 2.51 23.16
N GLU A 230 -8.17 3.49 22.80
CA GLU A 230 -7.79 4.59 21.89
C GLU A 230 -6.67 5.43 22.47
N LYS A 231 -6.64 5.62 23.79
CA LYS A 231 -5.54 6.33 24.48
C LYS A 231 -4.19 5.66 24.21
N PHE A 232 -4.14 4.33 24.28
CA PHE A 232 -2.91 3.55 24.02
C PHE A 232 -2.53 3.58 22.55
N CYS A 233 -3.50 3.36 21.67
CA CYS A 233 -3.27 3.48 20.23
C CYS A 233 -2.77 4.87 19.85
N LEU A 234 -3.30 5.92 20.47
CA LEU A 234 -2.87 7.31 20.24
C LEU A 234 -1.40 7.50 20.62
N MET A 235 -0.97 6.99 21.78
CA MET A 235 0.44 7.08 22.20
C MET A 235 1.38 6.36 21.23
N LEU A 236 1.04 5.13 20.81
CA LEU A 236 1.81 4.39 19.80
C LEU A 236 1.87 5.13 18.46
N ASN A 237 0.77 5.77 18.07
CA ASN A 237 0.69 6.57 16.85
C ASN A 237 1.53 7.85 16.96
N VAL A 238 1.55 8.53 18.10
CA VAL A 238 2.41 9.70 18.38
C VAL A 238 3.89 9.33 18.22
N GLU A 239 4.31 8.21 18.80
CA GLU A 239 5.68 7.71 18.67
C GLU A 239 6.04 7.41 17.20
N SER A 240 5.15 6.72 16.48
CA SER A 240 5.35 6.43 15.06
C SER A 240 5.47 7.69 14.19
N VAL A 241 4.65 8.72 14.44
CA VAL A 241 4.73 10.00 13.72
C VAL A 241 6.00 10.76 14.10
N ARG A 242 6.41 10.73 15.37
CA ARG A 242 7.63 11.38 15.84
C ARG A 242 8.87 10.77 15.18
N ASP A 243 8.96 9.45 15.08
CA ASP A 243 10.04 8.77 14.38
C ASP A 243 10.12 9.15 12.90
N LEU A 244 8.95 9.28 12.26
CA LEU A 244 8.86 9.71 10.86
C LEU A 244 9.27 11.17 10.67
N LEU A 245 8.93 12.05 11.61
CA LEU A 245 9.36 13.45 11.61
C LEU A 245 10.87 13.58 11.83
N ASN A 246 11.45 12.80 12.73
CA ASN A 246 12.90 12.76 12.94
C ASN A 246 13.63 12.36 11.65
N GLN A 247 13.15 11.32 10.95
CA GLN A 247 13.71 10.93 9.64
C GLN A 247 13.60 12.04 8.59
N ASN A 248 12.49 12.80 8.60
CA ASN A 248 12.33 13.95 7.71
C ASN A 248 13.31 15.07 8.04
N LEU A 249 13.49 15.40 9.32
CA LEU A 249 14.41 16.43 9.77
C LEU A 249 15.86 16.08 9.40
N ASP A 250 16.26 14.82 9.59
CA ASP A 250 17.57 14.32 9.19
C ASP A 250 17.80 14.48 7.68
N LEU A 251 16.86 14.01 6.84
CA LEU A 251 16.97 14.12 5.39
C LEU A 251 16.85 15.56 4.87
N LEU A 252 16.06 16.41 5.52
CA LEU A 252 16.00 17.85 5.23
C LEU A 252 17.35 18.49 5.49
N GLN A 253 17.96 18.20 6.64
CA GLN A 253 19.27 18.74 6.97
C GLN A 253 20.34 18.27 5.99
N GLU A 254 20.31 16.99 5.59
CA GLU A 254 21.17 16.47 4.52
C GLU A 254 20.94 17.19 3.19
N ALA A 255 19.69 17.44 2.81
CA ALA A 255 19.35 18.12 1.56
C ALA A 255 19.86 19.57 1.56
N ILE A 256 19.66 20.30 2.67
CA ILE A 256 20.18 21.67 2.85
C ILE A 256 21.71 21.68 2.78
N ASN A 257 22.38 20.74 3.45
CA ASN A 257 23.85 20.62 3.42
C ASN A 257 24.38 20.29 2.02
N ALA A 258 23.64 19.50 1.25
CA ALA A 258 23.96 19.21 -0.16
C ALA A 258 23.70 20.41 -1.08
N GLY A 259 22.92 21.41 -0.65
CA GLY A 259 22.61 22.64 -1.39
C GLY A 259 21.30 22.58 -2.18
N PHE A 260 20.37 21.69 -1.81
CA PHE A 260 19.03 21.68 -2.37
C PHE A 260 18.16 22.81 -1.79
N LEU A 261 17.26 23.33 -2.61
CA LEU A 261 16.21 24.26 -2.18
C LEU A 261 14.99 23.47 -1.74
N VAL A 262 14.77 23.35 -0.43
CA VAL A 262 13.72 22.50 0.17
C VAL A 262 12.81 23.28 1.14
N GLU A 263 12.54 24.55 0.84
CA GLU A 263 11.75 25.44 1.73
C GLU A 263 10.31 24.97 1.94
N GLU A 264 9.68 24.38 0.92
CA GLU A 264 8.29 23.91 1.02
C GLU A 264 8.19 22.63 1.86
N GLU A 265 9.15 21.73 1.68
CA GLU A 265 9.32 20.51 2.47
C GLU A 265 9.57 20.87 3.94
N GLN A 266 10.41 21.87 4.20
CA GLN A 266 10.65 22.39 5.55
C GLN A 266 9.36 22.94 6.19
N LYS A 267 8.57 23.74 5.46
CA LYS A 267 7.27 24.25 5.96
C LYS A 267 6.30 23.11 6.26
N ARG A 268 6.24 22.07 5.43
CA ARG A 268 5.39 20.89 5.64
C ARG A 268 5.78 20.13 6.91
N VAL A 269 7.08 19.93 7.14
CA VAL A 269 7.60 19.26 8.34
C VAL A 269 7.30 20.07 9.60
N HIS A 270 7.57 21.38 9.61
CA HIS A 270 7.21 22.24 10.74
C HIS A 270 5.70 22.29 11.01
N ARG A 271 4.87 22.26 9.97
CA ARG A 271 3.42 22.16 10.15
C ARG A 271 3.05 20.83 10.82
N ALA A 272 3.59 19.71 10.37
CA ALA A 272 3.32 18.40 10.96
C ALA A 272 3.84 18.31 12.42
N GLU A 273 4.98 18.91 12.72
CA GLU A 273 5.51 19.06 14.08
C GLU A 273 4.58 19.90 14.97
N SER A 274 4.08 21.03 14.45
CA SER A 274 3.11 21.87 15.19
C SER A 274 1.81 21.12 15.50
N LEU A 275 1.34 20.28 14.57
CA LEU A 275 0.18 19.42 14.79
C LEU A 275 0.47 18.41 15.90
N LEU A 276 1.64 17.77 15.89
CA LEU A 276 2.04 16.82 16.94
C LEU A 276 2.08 17.49 18.32
N ASN A 277 2.66 18.70 18.41
CA ASN A 277 2.76 19.45 19.66
C ASN A 277 1.40 19.92 20.19
N SER A 278 0.41 20.11 19.31
CA SER A 278 -0.96 20.49 19.70
C SER A 278 -1.80 19.35 20.30
N LEU A 279 -1.32 18.10 20.23
CA LEU A 279 -2.08 16.92 20.67
C LEU A 279 -2.14 16.74 22.19
N GLU A 280 -1.19 17.31 22.93
CA GLU A 280 -1.16 17.18 24.40
C GLU A 280 -2.44 17.74 25.03
N ALA A 281 -2.92 18.89 24.52
CA ALA A 281 -4.17 19.50 24.95
C ALA A 281 -5.39 18.62 24.64
N LEU A 282 -5.50 18.10 23.41
CA LEU A 282 -6.63 17.27 22.97
C LEU A 282 -6.69 15.92 23.68
N THR A 283 -5.53 15.36 24.03
CA THR A 283 -5.44 14.12 24.80
C THR A 283 -5.94 14.32 26.22
N SER A 284 -5.73 15.51 26.80
CA SER A 284 -6.23 15.88 28.13
C SER A 284 -7.75 16.10 28.15
N GLU A 285 -8.33 16.54 27.04
CA GLU A 285 -9.77 16.80 26.87
C GLU A 285 -10.58 15.53 26.54
N GLY A 286 -9.91 14.40 26.25
CA GLY A 286 -10.56 13.13 25.92
C GLY A 286 -11.07 13.02 24.47
N SER A 287 -10.72 13.97 23.60
CA SER A 287 -11.15 14.02 22.19
C SER A 287 -10.25 13.14 21.29
N TYR A 288 -10.30 11.81 21.49
CA TYR A 288 -9.42 10.86 20.80
C TYR A 288 -9.61 10.80 19.28
N GLU A 289 -10.84 11.00 18.78
CA GLU A 289 -11.13 11.02 17.33
C GLU A 289 -10.45 12.19 16.62
N GLU A 290 -10.55 13.40 17.20
CA GLU A 290 -9.91 14.60 16.65
C GLU A 290 -8.39 14.49 16.72
N ALA A 291 -7.86 14.00 17.85
CA ALA A 291 -6.44 13.75 18.01
C ALA A 291 -5.91 12.74 16.97
N PHE A 292 -6.65 11.66 16.71
CA PHE A 292 -6.30 10.70 15.67
C PHE A 292 -6.32 11.32 14.27
N ALA A 293 -7.34 12.15 13.95
CA ALA A 293 -7.41 12.83 12.66
C ALA A 293 -6.23 13.78 12.42
N LEU A 294 -5.84 14.57 13.43
CA LEU A 294 -4.66 15.44 13.35
C LEU A 294 -3.37 14.65 13.20
N LEU A 295 -3.21 13.54 13.94
CA LEU A 295 -2.07 12.64 13.81
C LEU A 295 -1.99 12.00 12.43
N ARG A 296 -3.11 11.54 11.88
CA ARG A 296 -3.15 10.95 10.53
C ARG A 296 -2.77 11.99 9.48
N ASN A 297 -3.22 13.23 9.62
CA ASN A 297 -2.83 14.33 8.74
C ASN A 297 -1.31 14.61 8.82
N ALA A 298 -0.76 14.67 10.04
CA ALA A 298 0.67 14.82 10.26
C ALA A 298 1.47 13.64 9.67
N TYR A 299 0.99 12.40 9.84
CA TYR A 299 1.59 11.20 9.30
C TYR A 299 1.62 11.23 7.76
N VAL A 300 0.48 11.46 7.10
CA VAL A 300 0.38 11.45 5.62
C VAL A 300 1.26 12.54 5.03
N SER A 301 1.22 13.75 5.59
CA SER A 301 2.08 14.86 5.15
C SER A 301 3.56 14.54 5.33
N SER A 302 3.94 13.98 6.48
CA SER A 302 5.33 13.61 6.77
C SER A 302 5.82 12.45 5.90
N LYS A 303 4.96 11.47 5.63
CA LYS A 303 5.28 10.31 4.81
C LYS A 303 5.50 10.69 3.35
N SER A 304 4.63 11.54 2.80
CA SER A 304 4.79 12.11 1.46
C SER A 304 6.07 12.94 1.36
N THR A 305 6.34 13.81 2.34
CA THR A 305 7.55 14.64 2.33
C THR A 305 8.83 13.79 2.38
N LEU A 306 8.82 12.70 3.15
CA LEU A 306 9.93 11.76 3.20
C LEU A 306 10.21 11.10 1.84
N GLU A 307 9.14 10.71 1.15
CA GLU A 307 9.23 10.08 -0.17
C GLU A 307 9.68 11.08 -1.23
N ASP A 308 9.17 12.31 -1.20
CA ASP A 308 9.59 13.40 -2.07
C ASP A 308 11.09 13.71 -1.91
N LEU A 309 11.57 13.81 -0.66
CA LEU A 309 13.00 14.01 -0.37
C LEU A 309 13.84 12.85 -0.90
N LYS A 310 13.46 11.60 -0.61
CA LYS A 310 14.19 10.42 -1.10
C LYS A 310 14.25 10.39 -2.63
N ASP A 311 13.14 10.69 -3.28
CA ASP A 311 13.07 10.75 -4.74
C ASP A 311 13.93 11.90 -5.31
N LEU A 312 13.96 13.07 -4.66
CA LEU A 312 14.85 14.18 -4.99
C LEU A 312 16.32 13.74 -4.98
N PHE A 313 16.77 13.02 -3.94
CA PHE A 313 18.12 12.47 -3.85
C PHE A 313 18.43 11.50 -4.99
N VAL A 314 17.53 10.55 -5.27
CA VAL A 314 17.71 9.53 -6.31
C VAL A 314 17.74 10.17 -7.71
N LYS A 315 16.78 11.05 -8.02
CA LYS A 315 16.70 11.76 -9.31
C LYS A 315 17.92 12.64 -9.53
N SER A 316 18.32 13.42 -8.52
CA SER A 316 19.46 14.34 -8.64
C SER A 316 20.79 13.62 -8.82
N SER A 317 21.00 12.50 -8.12
CA SER A 317 22.19 11.65 -8.30
C SER A 317 22.28 11.09 -9.74
N ARG A 318 21.17 10.55 -10.27
CA ARG A 318 21.13 10.00 -11.63
C ARG A 318 21.35 11.08 -12.70
N THR A 319 20.70 12.23 -12.56
CA THR A 319 20.83 13.36 -13.49
C THR A 319 22.24 13.94 -13.49
N SER A 320 22.94 13.92 -12.34
CA SER A 320 24.34 14.36 -12.23
C SER A 320 25.26 13.55 -13.15
N VAL A 321 25.22 12.22 -13.07
CA VAL A 321 26.06 11.33 -13.90
C VAL A 321 25.80 11.54 -15.39
N PHE A 322 24.54 11.67 -15.79
CA PHE A 322 24.18 11.94 -17.18
C PHE A 322 24.73 13.30 -17.64
N SER A 323 24.62 14.34 -16.82
CA SER A 323 25.09 15.69 -17.14
C SER A 323 26.62 15.77 -17.34
N ILE A 324 27.41 14.96 -16.63
CA ILE A 324 28.86 14.86 -16.82
C ILE A 324 29.20 14.47 -18.28
N PHE A 325 28.42 13.57 -18.87
CA PHE A 325 28.58 13.18 -20.27
C PHE A 325 28.26 14.32 -21.25
N PHE A 326 27.22 15.13 -20.99
CA PHE A 326 26.95 16.31 -21.81
C PHE A 326 28.04 17.37 -21.68
N ILE A 327 28.55 17.57 -20.46
CA ILE A 327 29.65 18.51 -20.21
C ILE A 327 30.93 18.07 -20.93
N SER A 328 31.22 16.77 -21.01
CA SER A 328 32.38 16.28 -21.77
C SER A 328 32.24 16.53 -23.27
N LEU A 329 31.06 16.28 -23.85
CA LEU A 329 30.77 16.59 -25.26
C LEU A 329 30.81 18.10 -25.55
N LEU A 330 30.28 18.91 -24.63
CA LEU A 330 30.27 20.36 -24.75
C LEU A 330 31.70 20.92 -24.68
N SER A 331 32.50 20.46 -23.73
CA SER A 331 33.92 20.80 -23.63
C SER A 331 34.64 20.53 -24.94
N LEU A 332 34.42 19.35 -25.53
CA LEU A 332 35.05 19.00 -26.79
C LEU A 332 34.62 19.93 -27.93
N THR A 333 33.33 20.27 -27.98
CA THR A 333 32.76 21.17 -29.00
C THR A 333 33.37 22.57 -28.90
N ILE A 334 33.43 23.14 -27.69
CA ILE A 334 34.04 24.45 -27.43
C ILE A 334 35.53 24.41 -27.78
N ALA A 335 36.25 23.39 -27.32
CA ALA A 335 37.68 23.24 -27.61
C ALA A 335 37.96 23.11 -29.12
N TYR A 336 37.11 22.41 -29.88
CA TYR A 336 37.23 22.29 -31.34
C TYR A 336 36.96 23.59 -32.10
N LEU A 337 36.15 24.49 -31.52
CA LEU A 337 35.88 25.82 -32.08
C LEU A 337 37.00 26.82 -31.76
N VAL A 338 37.53 26.77 -30.54
CA VAL A 338 38.58 27.68 -30.07
C VAL A 338 39.95 27.30 -30.62
N ALA A 339 40.31 26.01 -30.61
CA ALA A 339 41.65 25.56 -30.98
C ALA A 339 41.76 25.17 -32.47
N GLU A 340 42.56 25.92 -33.22
CA GLU A 340 42.82 25.68 -34.64
C GLU A 340 43.54 24.35 -34.92
N ARG A 341 43.30 23.76 -36.10
CA ARG A 341 43.97 22.52 -36.54
C ARG A 341 45.44 22.86 -36.83
N GLY A 342 46.36 22.39 -36.00
CA GLY A 342 47.81 22.52 -36.23
C GLY A 342 48.57 23.48 -35.32
N ALA A 343 47.89 24.21 -34.42
CA ALA A 343 48.55 25.03 -33.41
C ALA A 343 49.32 24.14 -32.42
N LYS A 344 50.64 24.30 -32.34
CA LYS A 344 51.53 23.59 -31.41
C LYS A 344 51.96 24.56 -30.31
N LEU A 345 51.77 24.17 -29.06
CA LEU A 345 52.23 24.95 -27.92
C LEU A 345 53.61 24.43 -27.51
N LYS A 346 54.63 25.31 -27.53
CA LYS A 346 55.95 25.00 -26.99
C LYS A 346 55.90 25.27 -25.49
N ILE A 347 55.90 24.21 -24.67
CA ILE A 347 56.00 24.34 -23.21
C ILE A 347 57.48 24.23 -22.86
N SER A 348 58.10 25.33 -22.42
CA SER A 348 59.46 25.33 -21.87
C SER A 348 59.37 25.03 -20.37
N LEU A 349 59.66 23.80 -19.98
CA LEU A 349 59.79 23.43 -18.57
C LEU A 349 61.21 23.83 -18.10
N PHE A 350 61.32 24.83 -17.23
CA PHE A 350 62.59 25.26 -16.60
C PHE A 350 62.98 24.28 -15.48
N ILE A 351 63.37 23.06 -15.85
CA ILE A 351 64.11 22.15 -14.97
C ILE A 351 65.32 21.68 -15.78
N GLY A 352 66.51 21.91 -15.23
CA GLY A 352 67.82 21.87 -15.89
C GLY A 352 67.95 20.91 -17.09
N LYS A 353 68.43 21.48 -18.21
CA LYS A 353 68.57 20.94 -19.58
C LYS A 353 67.30 21.10 -20.44
N GLU A 354 67.38 22.05 -21.38
CA GLU A 354 66.35 22.41 -22.35
C GLU A 354 65.79 21.21 -23.11
N ARG A 355 64.64 20.69 -22.65
CA ARG A 355 63.78 19.78 -23.43
C ARG A 355 62.43 20.48 -23.62
N ALA A 356 62.30 21.16 -24.76
CA ALA A 356 61.02 21.76 -25.15
C ALA A 356 60.08 20.67 -25.66
N VAL A 357 59.06 20.32 -24.87
CA VAL A 357 58.01 19.39 -25.30
C VAL A 357 57.00 20.17 -26.13
N THR A 358 56.83 19.80 -27.40
CA THR A 358 55.83 20.38 -28.30
C THR A 358 54.54 19.56 -28.20
N ALA A 359 53.56 20.06 -27.46
CA ALA A 359 52.24 19.45 -27.37
C ALA A 359 51.26 20.12 -28.36
N PRO A 360 50.35 19.36 -29.01
CA PRO A 360 49.28 19.98 -29.79
C PRO A 360 48.38 20.79 -28.85
N LEU A 361 48.08 22.05 -29.19
CA LEU A 361 47.30 22.98 -28.38
C LEU A 361 45.98 22.36 -27.86
N ARG A 362 45.35 21.54 -28.69
CA ARG A 362 44.10 20.83 -28.36
C ARG A 362 44.22 19.88 -27.18
N ALA A 363 45.36 19.19 -27.03
CA ALA A 363 45.57 18.24 -25.93
C ALA A 363 45.61 18.94 -24.56
N VAL A 364 45.90 20.24 -24.54
CA VAL A 364 45.91 21.06 -23.31
C VAL A 364 44.59 21.81 -23.13
N VAL A 365 44.03 22.38 -24.20
CA VAL A 365 42.80 23.18 -24.14
C VAL A 365 41.57 22.33 -23.81
N ILE A 366 41.48 21.10 -24.33
CA ILE A 366 40.32 20.23 -24.06
C ILE A 366 40.19 19.91 -22.56
N PRO A 367 41.22 19.36 -21.87
CA PRO A 367 41.12 19.10 -20.43
C PRO A 367 40.90 20.36 -19.61
N ALA A 368 41.52 21.49 -19.98
CA ALA A 368 41.36 22.75 -19.26
C ALA A 368 39.90 23.25 -19.27
N ILE A 369 39.25 23.24 -20.45
CA ILE A 369 37.84 23.62 -20.57
C ILE A 369 36.94 22.61 -19.86
N TYR A 370 37.25 21.31 -19.97
CA TYR A 370 36.49 20.26 -19.29
C TYR A 370 36.52 20.44 -17.77
N ILE A 371 37.71 20.61 -17.19
CA ILE A 371 37.88 20.80 -15.74
C ILE A 371 37.15 22.08 -15.29
N SER A 372 37.24 23.17 -16.06
CA SER A 372 36.55 24.42 -15.74
C SER A 372 35.02 24.27 -15.73
N LEU A 373 34.45 23.62 -16.76
CA LEU A 373 33.00 23.37 -16.82
C LEU A 373 32.54 22.38 -15.74
N LEU A 374 33.33 21.34 -15.47
CA LEU A 374 33.04 20.36 -14.43
C LEU A 374 33.06 21.01 -13.04
N MET A 375 34.00 21.92 -12.79
CA MET A 375 34.07 22.68 -11.55
C MET A 375 32.87 23.60 -11.38
N LEU A 376 32.47 24.32 -12.43
CA LEU A 376 31.26 25.15 -12.42
C LEU A 376 30.00 24.31 -12.16
N PHE A 377 29.91 23.14 -12.79
CA PHE A 377 28.80 22.21 -12.59
C PHE A 377 28.76 21.65 -11.16
N PHE A 378 29.91 21.26 -10.61
CA PHE A 378 30.01 20.77 -9.23
C PHE A 378 29.58 21.84 -8.20
N LEU A 379 29.88 23.12 -8.46
CA LEU A 379 29.46 24.22 -7.60
C LEU A 379 27.96 24.52 -7.71
N SER A 380 27.42 24.45 -8.93
CA SER A 380 26.04 24.88 -9.22
C SER A 380 25.00 23.79 -9.00
N PHE A 381 25.37 22.51 -9.17
CA PHE A 381 24.44 21.39 -9.15
C PHE A 381 24.62 20.55 -7.87
N PRO A 382 23.67 20.61 -6.91
CA PRO A 382 23.79 19.94 -5.61
C PRO A 382 23.88 18.41 -5.74
N GLY A 383 23.27 17.83 -6.77
CA GLY A 383 23.34 16.38 -7.03
C GLY A 383 24.75 15.83 -7.26
N CYS A 384 25.75 16.66 -7.57
CA CYS A 384 27.15 16.23 -7.63
C CYS A 384 27.72 15.85 -6.27
N ARG A 385 27.25 16.50 -5.19
CA ARG A 385 27.75 16.29 -3.82
C ARG A 385 27.21 15.02 -3.18
N LEU A 386 26.14 14.45 -3.74
CA LEU A 386 25.54 13.18 -3.30
C LEU A 386 26.35 11.95 -3.72
N ILE A 387 27.16 12.08 -4.76
CA ILE A 387 27.98 10.99 -5.28
C ILE A 387 29.30 10.97 -4.50
N SER A 388 29.78 9.79 -4.13
CA SER A 388 31.08 9.71 -3.45
C SER A 388 32.19 10.36 -4.31
N PRO A 389 33.11 11.13 -3.71
CA PRO A 389 34.11 11.89 -4.49
C PRO A 389 34.93 11.00 -5.44
N ALA A 390 35.26 9.78 -4.99
CA ALA A 390 35.98 8.80 -5.81
C ALA A 390 35.17 8.36 -7.04
N LEU A 391 33.87 8.06 -6.87
CA LEU A 391 33.00 7.67 -7.98
C LEU A 391 32.78 8.83 -8.95
N PHE A 392 32.62 10.06 -8.45
CA PHE A 392 32.47 11.24 -9.29
C PHE A 392 33.69 11.47 -10.18
N VAL A 393 34.91 11.39 -9.63
CA VAL A 393 36.16 11.53 -10.40
C VAL A 393 36.32 10.40 -11.41
N LEU A 394 36.04 9.15 -11.01
CA LEU A 394 36.14 7.98 -11.88
C LEU A 394 35.16 8.07 -13.06
N ALA A 395 33.89 8.41 -12.78
CA ALA A 395 32.86 8.62 -13.79
C ALA A 395 33.24 9.77 -14.73
N SER A 396 33.71 10.89 -14.18
CA SER A 396 34.18 12.04 -14.97
C SER A 396 35.34 11.67 -15.89
N PHE A 397 36.27 10.83 -15.46
CA PHE A 397 37.36 10.35 -16.28
C PHE A 397 36.86 9.42 -17.41
N PHE A 398 36.09 8.38 -17.07
CA PHE A 398 35.62 7.42 -18.06
C PHE A 398 34.66 8.05 -19.09
N LEU A 399 33.72 8.89 -18.66
CA LEU A 399 32.81 9.58 -19.57
C LEU A 399 33.54 10.56 -20.50
N PHE A 400 34.62 11.19 -20.01
CA PHE A 400 35.49 12.00 -20.84
C PHE A 400 36.25 11.15 -21.88
N VAL A 401 36.83 10.02 -21.49
CA VAL A 401 37.49 9.08 -22.42
C VAL A 401 36.50 8.55 -23.45
N ILE A 402 35.30 8.14 -23.03
CA ILE A 402 34.23 7.69 -23.92
C ILE A 402 33.88 8.78 -24.94
N SER A 403 33.74 10.04 -24.52
CA SER A 403 33.46 11.15 -25.43
C SER A 403 34.56 11.37 -26.48
N LEU A 404 35.84 11.20 -26.10
CA LEU A 404 36.98 11.26 -27.02
C LEU A 404 36.98 10.10 -28.03
N VAL A 405 36.66 8.89 -27.57
CA VAL A 405 36.55 7.70 -28.42
C VAL A 405 35.40 7.89 -29.41
N ILE A 406 34.22 8.31 -28.95
CA ILE A 406 33.07 8.57 -29.83
C ILE A 406 33.46 9.55 -30.93
N ILE A 407 34.04 10.70 -30.59
CA ILE A 407 34.35 11.73 -31.60
C ILE A 407 35.51 11.33 -32.53
N SER A 408 36.40 10.43 -32.10
CA SER A 408 37.52 9.95 -32.92
C SER A 408 37.18 8.73 -33.79
N VAL A 409 36.28 7.87 -33.33
CA VAL A 409 35.92 6.59 -33.96
C VAL A 409 34.69 6.73 -34.85
N LEU A 410 33.67 7.48 -34.41
CA LEU A 410 32.40 7.62 -35.13
C LEU A 410 32.56 8.12 -36.59
N PRO A 411 33.44 9.09 -36.90
CA PRO A 411 33.66 9.50 -38.28
C PRO A 411 34.27 8.37 -39.13
N LYS A 412 35.17 7.56 -38.54
CA LYS A 412 35.90 6.49 -39.24
C LYS A 412 35.05 5.25 -39.48
N THR A 413 34.06 4.99 -38.64
CA THR A 413 33.12 3.87 -38.83
C THR A 413 32.02 4.22 -39.81
N ILE A 414 31.60 5.49 -39.86
CA ILE A 414 30.58 5.99 -40.80
C ILE A 414 31.17 6.26 -42.19
N GLU A 415 32.44 6.66 -42.28
CA GLU A 415 33.23 6.56 -43.52
C GLU A 415 33.47 5.08 -43.86
N GLY A 416 32.44 4.39 -44.34
CA GLY A 416 32.57 3.04 -44.87
C GLY A 416 33.73 2.95 -45.87
N LYS A 417 34.42 1.80 -45.90
CA LYS A 417 35.55 1.53 -46.81
C LYS A 417 35.21 2.06 -48.20
N LYS A 418 36.06 2.94 -48.74
CA LYS A 418 35.94 3.50 -50.09
C LYS A 418 35.68 2.35 -51.06
N GLN A 419 34.43 2.22 -51.51
CA GLN A 419 34.09 1.30 -52.58
C GLN A 419 34.49 2.01 -53.88
N GLU A 420 35.33 1.35 -54.66
CA GLU A 420 36.10 1.93 -55.76
C GLU A 420 35.26 2.33 -56.99
N ASP A 421 33.93 2.21 -56.91
CA ASP A 421 33.02 2.60 -58.01
C ASP A 421 31.85 3.47 -57.54
N ARG A 422 31.92 4.74 -57.97
CA ARG A 422 30.89 5.75 -58.30
C ARG A 422 29.59 5.92 -57.48
N SER A 423 29.37 5.23 -56.36
CA SER A 423 28.29 5.60 -55.43
C SER A 423 28.88 6.06 -54.10
N ILE A 424 28.69 7.35 -53.80
CA ILE A 424 29.02 7.89 -52.48
C ILE A 424 28.06 7.23 -51.49
N SER A 425 28.56 6.31 -50.69
CA SER A 425 27.80 5.72 -49.58
C SER A 425 27.25 6.83 -48.68
N GLY A 426 25.99 6.73 -48.26
CA GLY A 426 25.30 7.76 -47.48
C GLY A 426 26.04 8.20 -46.21
N GLY A 427 26.86 7.30 -45.63
CA GLY A 427 27.75 7.63 -44.51
C GLY A 427 28.85 8.63 -44.86
N SER A 428 29.46 8.51 -46.05
CA SER A 428 30.50 9.45 -46.52
C SER A 428 29.93 10.84 -46.81
N LEU A 429 28.70 10.93 -47.33
CA LEU A 429 28.00 12.21 -47.55
C LEU A 429 27.70 12.92 -46.22
N LEU A 430 27.30 12.16 -45.19
CA LEU A 430 27.08 12.66 -43.83
C LEU A 430 28.36 13.23 -43.21
N VAL A 431 29.47 12.50 -43.31
CA VAL A 431 30.77 12.96 -42.78
C VAL A 431 31.27 14.20 -43.54
N PHE A 432 31.07 14.24 -44.85
CA PHE A 432 31.38 15.42 -45.67
C PHE A 432 30.53 16.64 -45.26
N ALA A 433 29.22 16.48 -45.10
CA ALA A 433 28.33 17.55 -44.64
C ALA A 433 28.72 18.07 -43.24
N PHE A 434 29.04 17.17 -42.30
CA PHE A 434 29.54 17.54 -40.97
C PHE A 434 30.88 18.27 -41.02
N SER A 435 31.78 17.86 -41.92
CA SER A 435 33.08 18.52 -42.11
C SER A 435 32.91 19.95 -42.66
N ILE A 436 32.03 20.15 -43.64
CA ILE A 436 31.68 21.49 -44.16
C ILE A 436 31.03 22.35 -43.07
N ALA A 437 30.06 21.79 -42.34
CA ALA A 437 29.41 22.49 -41.24
C ALA A 437 30.43 22.91 -40.16
N SER A 438 31.33 22.00 -39.75
CA SER A 438 32.43 22.29 -38.83
C SER A 438 33.36 23.39 -39.35
N GLY A 439 33.68 23.38 -40.65
CA GLY A 439 34.50 24.39 -41.30
C GLY A 439 33.83 25.79 -41.26
N ASN A 440 32.53 25.85 -41.53
CA ASN A 440 31.75 27.09 -41.47
C ASN A 440 31.63 27.63 -40.05
N LEU A 441 31.41 26.75 -39.06
CA LEU A 441 31.36 27.13 -37.65
C LEU A 441 32.70 27.73 -37.18
N LYS A 442 33.83 27.17 -37.62
CA LYS A 442 35.18 27.68 -37.33
C LYS A 442 35.52 29.02 -37.97
N ARG A 443 35.00 29.30 -39.17
CA ARG A 443 35.24 30.59 -39.85
C ARG A 443 34.53 31.75 -39.15
N ARG A 444 33.33 31.51 -38.61
CA ARG A 444 32.49 32.53 -37.96
C ARG A 444 32.50 32.38 -36.43
N LYS A 445 33.69 32.43 -35.83
CA LYS A 445 33.95 32.09 -34.41
C LYS A 445 32.98 32.76 -33.43
N LEU A 446 32.77 34.08 -33.55
CA LEU A 446 31.91 34.86 -32.64
C LEU A 446 30.44 34.41 -32.69
N ARG A 447 29.88 34.24 -33.90
CA ARG A 447 28.47 33.84 -34.05
C ARG A 447 28.24 32.41 -33.56
N SER A 448 29.17 31.51 -33.89
CA SER A 448 29.10 30.11 -33.46
C SER A 448 29.25 29.96 -31.94
N SER A 449 30.17 30.73 -31.32
CA SER A 449 30.37 30.69 -29.86
C SER A 449 29.17 31.23 -29.09
N LEU A 450 28.58 32.34 -29.56
CA LEU A 450 27.39 32.93 -28.92
C LEU A 450 26.18 31.97 -29.00
N ASN A 451 25.96 31.34 -30.15
CA ASN A 451 24.88 30.37 -30.33
C ASN A 451 25.09 29.11 -29.47
N LEU A 452 26.32 28.61 -29.38
CA LEU A 452 26.65 27.46 -28.54
C LEU A 452 26.48 27.77 -27.05
N LEU A 453 26.92 28.94 -26.60
CA LEU A 453 26.71 29.41 -25.24
C LEU A 453 25.22 29.54 -24.92
N SER A 454 24.43 30.11 -25.83
CA SER A 454 22.98 30.25 -25.66
C SER A 454 22.30 28.89 -25.53
N PHE A 455 22.65 27.92 -26.39
CA PHE A 455 22.12 26.55 -26.31
C PHE A 455 22.55 25.85 -25.01
N THR A 456 23.80 26.07 -24.58
CA THR A 456 24.32 25.52 -23.32
C THR A 456 23.53 26.07 -22.13
N ILE A 457 23.33 27.38 -22.07
CA ILE A 457 22.54 28.03 -21.00
C ILE A 457 21.10 27.51 -21.02
N LEU A 458 20.51 27.35 -22.21
CA LEU A 458 19.16 26.79 -22.36
C LEU A 458 19.08 25.36 -21.81
N VAL A 459 20.00 24.48 -22.20
CA VAL A 459 20.02 23.08 -21.77
C VAL A 459 20.34 22.95 -20.28
N LEU A 460 21.33 23.67 -19.77
CA LEU A 460 21.65 23.69 -18.34
C LEU A 460 20.50 24.28 -17.52
N GLY A 461 19.88 25.37 -18.00
CA GLY A 461 18.70 25.96 -17.38
C GLY A 461 17.54 24.98 -17.33
N PHE A 462 17.31 24.22 -18.40
CA PHE A 462 16.30 23.17 -18.43
C PHE A 462 16.63 22.00 -17.49
N ILE A 463 17.89 21.55 -17.42
CA ILE A 463 18.34 20.51 -16.49
C ILE A 463 18.15 20.96 -15.04
N VAL A 464 18.53 22.20 -14.71
CA VAL A 464 18.33 22.76 -13.36
C VAL A 464 16.83 22.87 -13.06
N PHE A 465 16.03 23.43 -13.97
CA PHE A 465 14.58 23.58 -13.81
C PHE A 465 13.85 22.25 -13.66
N THR A 466 14.31 21.20 -14.35
CA THR A 466 13.74 19.84 -14.22
C THR A 466 14.30 19.05 -13.04
N SER A 467 15.41 19.50 -12.43
CA SER A 467 16.01 18.90 -11.23
C SER A 467 15.47 19.47 -9.92
N ILE A 468 14.97 20.71 -9.95
CA ILE A 468 14.22 21.29 -8.85
C ILE A 468 12.81 20.72 -8.97
N SER A 469 12.36 20.03 -7.93
CA SER A 469 10.99 19.54 -7.86
C SER A 469 10.05 20.73 -8.09
N PRO A 470 9.19 20.72 -9.12
CA PRO A 470 8.22 21.80 -9.27
C PRO A 470 7.40 21.84 -7.99
N SER A 471 7.27 23.02 -7.38
CA SER A 471 6.42 23.24 -6.22
C SER A 471 5.02 22.72 -6.55
N TYR A 472 4.69 21.52 -6.06
CA TYR A 472 3.33 20.99 -6.08
C TYR A 472 2.55 21.71 -4.98
N GLY A 473 2.22 22.96 -5.24
CA GLY A 473 1.15 23.66 -4.55
C GLY A 473 -0.14 23.35 -5.29
N PHE A 474 -1.22 23.10 -4.53
CA PHE A 474 -2.56 23.05 -5.12
C PHE A 474 -2.82 24.35 -5.87
N THR A 475 -2.79 24.32 -7.20
CA THR A 475 -3.32 25.40 -8.02
C THR A 475 -4.83 25.35 -7.88
N SER A 476 -5.33 26.03 -6.86
CA SER A 476 -6.77 26.21 -6.68
C SER A 476 -7.27 27.17 -7.75
N ILE A 477 -7.73 26.61 -8.87
CA ILE A 477 -8.54 27.37 -9.80
C ILE A 477 -9.87 27.58 -9.09
N ARG A 478 -10.13 28.81 -8.63
CA ARG A 478 -11.47 29.22 -8.22
C ARG A 478 -12.34 29.26 -9.46
N LEU A 479 -12.87 28.10 -9.83
CA LEU A 479 -14.12 28.01 -10.58
C LEU A 479 -15.11 28.79 -9.71
N GLY A 480 -15.69 29.87 -10.24
CA GLY A 480 -16.49 30.84 -9.47
C GLY A 480 -17.50 30.18 -8.52
N PRO A 481 -18.06 30.94 -7.56
CA PRO A 481 -18.92 30.36 -6.53
C PRO A 481 -19.94 29.43 -7.16
N SER A 482 -19.93 28.16 -6.72
CA SER A 482 -20.98 27.23 -7.10
C SER A 482 -22.29 27.93 -6.85
N LYS A 483 -23.20 27.90 -7.83
CA LYS A 483 -24.56 28.45 -7.65
C LYS A 483 -25.29 27.76 -6.49
N MET A 484 -24.76 26.66 -5.99
CA MET A 484 -25.30 25.86 -4.91
C MET A 484 -24.30 25.77 -3.74
N PRO A 485 -24.76 25.95 -2.50
CA PRO A 485 -23.94 25.73 -1.31
C PRO A 485 -23.67 24.22 -1.18
N LEU A 486 -22.46 23.78 -1.56
CA LEU A 486 -22.06 22.38 -1.47
C LEU A 486 -21.37 22.14 -0.12
N ASN A 487 -22.11 21.70 0.88
CA ASN A 487 -21.56 21.08 2.10
C ASN A 487 -21.33 19.58 1.83
N ILE A 488 -20.45 19.28 0.87
CA ILE A 488 -20.21 17.92 0.39
C ILE A 488 -18.74 17.59 0.55
N ILE A 489 -18.46 16.39 1.06
CA ILE A 489 -17.10 15.83 1.13
C ILE A 489 -17.04 14.70 0.10
N MET A 490 -16.14 14.84 -0.88
CA MET A 490 -15.84 13.77 -1.82
C MET A 490 -14.75 12.88 -1.23
N ILE A 491 -15.06 11.61 -1.03
CA ILE A 491 -14.11 10.59 -0.58
C ILE A 491 -13.73 9.75 -1.80
N SER A 492 -12.43 9.72 -2.12
CA SER A 492 -11.90 8.95 -3.23
C SER A 492 -10.73 8.08 -2.74
N ASN A 493 -10.63 6.86 -3.25
CA ASN A 493 -9.47 6.00 -3.08
C ASN A 493 -8.66 5.99 -4.38
N PRO A 494 -7.77 6.98 -4.60
CA PRO A 494 -7.01 7.06 -5.84
C PRO A 494 -6.06 5.85 -5.94
N PRO A 495 -5.91 5.25 -7.13
CA PRO A 495 -4.98 4.15 -7.31
C PRO A 495 -3.54 4.65 -7.12
N LEU A 496 -2.72 3.85 -6.45
CA LEU A 496 -1.28 4.13 -6.23
C LEU A 496 -0.49 4.19 -7.54
N THR A 497 -0.98 3.54 -8.59
CA THR A 497 -0.41 3.58 -9.94
C THR A 497 -1.52 3.79 -10.98
N PRO A 498 -1.29 4.62 -12.01
CA PRO A 498 -2.32 4.97 -12.99
C PRO A 498 -2.75 3.80 -13.87
N GLU A 499 -2.00 2.70 -13.89
CA GLU A 499 -2.18 1.67 -14.92
C GLU A 499 -3.23 0.61 -14.55
N PHE A 500 -3.27 0.04 -13.34
CA PHE A 500 -4.20 -1.06 -13.06
C PHE A 500 -4.49 -1.26 -11.57
N SER A 501 -5.57 -0.68 -11.05
CA SER A 501 -6.42 -1.29 -10.01
C SER A 501 -7.63 -0.40 -9.71
N PHE A 502 -8.83 -0.86 -10.05
CA PHE A 502 -10.04 -0.31 -9.43
C PHE A 502 -10.10 -0.84 -8.00
N ALA A 503 -9.85 0.03 -7.03
CA ALA A 503 -9.96 -0.29 -5.62
C ALA A 503 -11.25 0.34 -5.07
N PRO A 504 -12.38 -0.39 -5.06
CA PRO A 504 -13.64 0.14 -4.54
C PRO A 504 -13.48 0.54 -3.07
N LEU A 505 -14.21 1.57 -2.65
CA LEU A 505 -14.38 1.86 -1.23
C LEU A 505 -15.01 0.64 -0.55
N THR A 506 -14.48 0.25 0.60
CA THR A 506 -14.93 -0.94 1.33
C THR A 506 -16.36 -0.76 1.83
N LYS A 507 -17.15 -1.85 1.85
CA LYS A 507 -18.52 -1.83 2.40
C LYS A 507 -18.56 -1.40 3.87
N ASP A 508 -17.51 -1.70 4.62
CA ASP A 508 -17.40 -1.31 6.04
C ASP A 508 -17.28 0.21 6.20
N LEU A 509 -16.52 0.88 5.32
CA LEU A 509 -16.45 2.35 5.31
C LEU A 509 -17.81 2.97 5.01
N LEU A 510 -18.57 2.40 4.06
CA LEU A 510 -19.91 2.89 3.75
C LEU A 510 -20.84 2.76 4.96
N ARG A 511 -20.82 1.61 5.65
CA ARG A 511 -21.59 1.39 6.89
C ARG A 511 -21.20 2.35 8.01
N ASP A 512 -19.90 2.58 8.18
CA ASP A 512 -19.38 3.53 9.18
C ASP A 512 -19.87 4.96 8.88
N LEU A 513 -19.85 5.38 7.60
CA LEU A 513 -20.36 6.69 7.19
C LEU A 513 -21.88 6.80 7.37
N GLU A 514 -22.64 5.76 7.02
CA GLU A 514 -24.10 5.73 7.21
C GLU A 514 -24.49 5.80 8.69
N SER A 515 -23.66 5.28 9.59
CA SER A 515 -23.90 5.30 11.03
C SER A 515 -23.70 6.68 11.68
N ASN A 516 -23.08 7.63 10.97
CA ASN A 516 -22.75 8.93 11.53
C ASN A 516 -23.96 9.89 11.45
N PRO A 517 -24.44 10.44 12.58
CA PRO A 517 -25.63 11.30 12.59
C PRO A 517 -25.45 12.62 11.82
N ASN A 518 -24.22 13.03 11.52
CA ASN A 518 -23.92 14.25 10.77
C ASN A 518 -23.98 14.06 9.25
N ILE A 519 -24.19 12.84 8.75
CA ILE A 519 -24.23 12.50 7.33
C ILE A 519 -25.69 12.34 6.89
N ILE A 520 -26.15 13.22 5.99
CA ILE A 520 -27.55 13.26 5.53
C ILE A 520 -27.79 12.28 4.38
N SER A 521 -26.82 12.15 3.46
CA SER A 521 -26.93 11.32 2.27
C SER A 521 -25.55 10.96 1.73
N ILE A 522 -25.44 9.78 1.13
CA ILE A 522 -24.21 9.28 0.49
C ILE A 522 -24.55 8.89 -0.94
N ALA A 523 -23.83 9.44 -1.93
CA ALA A 523 -23.92 9.03 -3.33
C ALA A 523 -22.65 8.26 -3.73
N PRO A 524 -22.74 6.96 -4.00
CA PRO A 524 -21.62 6.22 -4.57
C PRO A 524 -21.36 6.69 -6.00
N LYS A 525 -20.10 6.95 -6.31
CA LYS A 525 -19.62 7.41 -7.61
C LYS A 525 -18.45 6.54 -8.06
N ILE A 526 -18.46 6.14 -9.33
CA ILE A 526 -17.36 5.42 -9.97
C ILE A 526 -16.96 6.19 -11.22
N GLU A 527 -15.69 6.49 -11.36
CA GLU A 527 -15.16 7.17 -12.55
C GLU A 527 -13.84 6.55 -13.00
N ASN A 528 -13.51 6.75 -14.27
CA ASN A 528 -12.18 6.48 -14.79
C ASN A 528 -11.46 7.78 -15.13
N PHE A 529 -10.13 7.79 -14.97
CA PHE A 529 -9.32 8.88 -15.47
C PHE A 529 -9.28 8.83 -17.00
N PRO A 530 -9.58 9.93 -17.71
CA PRO A 530 -9.52 9.96 -19.16
C PRO A 530 -8.13 9.62 -19.67
N SER A 531 -8.03 8.63 -20.58
CA SER A 531 -6.78 8.23 -21.22
C SER A 531 -6.63 8.87 -22.61
N PHE A 532 -5.39 8.97 -23.11
CA PHE A 532 -5.11 9.31 -24.51
C PHE A 532 -5.60 8.22 -25.48
N SER A 533 -5.73 6.98 -25.01
CA SER A 533 -6.36 5.89 -25.73
C SER A 533 -7.88 5.86 -25.45
N PRO A 534 -8.73 5.69 -26.47
CA PRO A 534 -10.17 5.56 -26.26
C PRO A 534 -10.47 4.25 -25.53
N ILE A 535 -11.35 4.34 -24.54
CA ILE A 535 -11.80 3.22 -23.71
C ILE A 535 -12.88 2.41 -24.42
N ASP A 536 -13.70 3.10 -25.23
CA ASP A 536 -14.71 2.46 -26.08
C ASP A 536 -15.11 3.35 -27.27
N TYR A 537 -15.98 2.84 -28.12
CA TYR A 537 -16.66 3.58 -29.19
C TYR A 537 -18.17 3.42 -29.04
N LEU A 538 -18.91 4.53 -29.16
CA LEU A 538 -20.35 4.50 -29.31
C LEU A 538 -20.71 4.46 -30.78
N TYR A 539 -21.66 3.60 -31.15
CA TYR A 539 -22.21 3.49 -32.48
C TYR A 539 -23.69 3.89 -32.49
N SER A 540 -24.04 4.80 -33.39
CA SER A 540 -25.41 5.17 -33.69
C SER A 540 -26.03 4.18 -34.68
N SER A 541 -27.35 4.03 -34.64
CA SER A 541 -28.10 3.26 -35.66
C SER A 541 -27.94 3.83 -37.08
N SER A 542 -27.51 5.09 -37.21
CA SER A 542 -27.17 5.73 -38.48
C SER A 542 -25.77 5.38 -39.02
N GLY A 543 -24.99 4.56 -38.31
CA GLY A 543 -23.63 4.16 -38.71
C GLY A 543 -22.52 5.13 -38.31
N LYS A 544 -22.84 6.24 -37.62
CA LYS A 544 -21.83 7.16 -37.06
C LYS A 544 -21.24 6.59 -35.77
N SER A 545 -19.94 6.82 -35.56
CA SER A 545 -19.26 6.42 -34.34
C SER A 545 -18.41 7.54 -33.73
N LYS A 546 -18.23 7.48 -32.40
CA LYS A 546 -17.35 8.41 -31.68
C LYS A 546 -16.59 7.67 -30.56
N PRO A 547 -15.28 7.91 -30.40
CA PRO A 547 -14.52 7.38 -29.28
C PRO A 547 -14.97 8.00 -27.95
N ILE A 548 -14.98 7.17 -26.90
CA ILE A 548 -15.24 7.54 -25.52
C ILE A 548 -13.96 7.37 -24.72
N TYR A 549 -13.58 8.43 -24.04
CA TYR A 549 -12.35 8.48 -23.23
C TYR A 549 -12.62 8.38 -21.73
N GLY A 550 -13.88 8.52 -21.31
CA GLY A 550 -14.27 8.47 -19.90
C GLY A 550 -15.71 8.00 -19.72
N LEU A 551 -15.97 7.33 -18.60
CA LEU A 551 -17.24 6.80 -18.15
C LEU A 551 -17.43 7.20 -16.68
N LEU A 552 -18.64 7.66 -16.37
CA LEU A 552 -19.04 8.06 -15.03
C LEU A 552 -20.26 7.22 -14.63
N GLY A 553 -20.10 6.41 -13.60
CA GLY A 553 -21.18 5.68 -12.93
C GLY A 553 -21.64 6.44 -11.70
N ILE A 554 -22.94 6.70 -11.61
CA ILE A 554 -23.57 7.41 -10.50
C ILE A 554 -24.86 6.71 -10.09
N SER A 555 -25.24 6.86 -8.81
CA SER A 555 -26.63 6.62 -8.40
C SER A 555 -27.45 7.89 -8.60
N ALA A 556 -28.37 7.85 -9.55
CA ALA A 556 -29.14 9.00 -10.00
C ALA A 556 -30.03 9.57 -8.87
N ARG A 557 -30.58 8.74 -8.00
CA ARG A 557 -31.45 9.17 -6.89
C ARG A 557 -30.67 10.02 -5.88
N TYR A 558 -29.49 9.54 -5.46
CA TYR A 558 -28.68 10.26 -4.49
C TYR A 558 -27.99 11.47 -5.11
N GLU A 559 -27.48 11.36 -6.35
CA GLU A 559 -26.87 12.50 -7.06
C GLU A 559 -27.86 13.62 -7.37
N ALA A 560 -29.11 13.31 -7.69
CA ALA A 560 -30.15 14.33 -7.87
C ALA A 560 -30.40 15.14 -6.59
N THR A 561 -30.14 14.56 -5.42
CA THR A 561 -30.28 15.23 -4.12
C THR A 561 -29.02 15.99 -3.73
N ILE A 562 -27.84 15.43 -4.05
CA ILE A 562 -26.53 15.96 -3.61
C ILE A 562 -25.97 16.99 -4.61
N THR A 563 -25.92 16.64 -5.90
CA THR A 563 -25.33 17.49 -6.97
C THR A 563 -26.37 18.14 -7.86
N TYR A 564 -27.66 17.84 -7.67
CA TYR A 564 -28.75 18.33 -8.50
C TYR A 564 -28.54 18.05 -9.99
N VAL A 565 -27.97 16.87 -10.31
CA VAL A 565 -27.68 16.48 -11.69
C VAL A 565 -28.93 16.50 -12.58
N ASN A 566 -30.10 16.29 -11.98
CA ASN A 566 -31.42 16.39 -12.61
C ASN A 566 -31.70 17.77 -13.21
N GLU A 567 -31.20 18.86 -12.62
CA GLU A 567 -31.39 20.23 -13.14
C GLU A 567 -30.52 20.53 -14.38
N THR A 568 -29.50 19.71 -14.64
CA THR A 568 -28.62 19.85 -15.80
C THR A 568 -29.16 19.16 -17.07
N ILE A 569 -30.26 18.41 -16.94
CA ILE A 569 -30.90 17.67 -18.02
C ILE A 569 -31.63 18.63 -18.97
N VAL A 570 -31.42 18.49 -20.29
CA VAL A 570 -32.09 19.32 -21.32
C VAL A 570 -33.32 18.64 -21.86
N GLU A 571 -33.24 17.33 -22.08
CA GLU A 571 -34.25 16.58 -22.80
C GLU A 571 -34.36 15.15 -22.25
N GLY A 572 -35.50 14.84 -21.61
CA GLY A 572 -35.90 13.55 -21.04
C GLY A 572 -35.94 13.51 -19.49
N ARG A 573 -35.85 12.33 -18.85
CA ARG A 573 -35.89 12.14 -17.36
C ARG A 573 -34.64 11.48 -16.78
N CYS A 574 -34.19 11.78 -15.56
CA CYS A 574 -33.10 11.01 -14.95
C CYS A 574 -33.46 9.50 -14.86
N PHE A 575 -32.46 8.61 -14.97
CA PHE A 575 -32.68 7.16 -14.85
C PHE A 575 -32.94 6.77 -13.38
N ASN A 576 -33.65 5.67 -13.16
CA ASN A 576 -33.84 5.11 -11.81
C ASN A 576 -32.68 4.17 -11.48
N ASP A 577 -32.39 3.97 -10.18
CA ASP A 577 -31.28 3.11 -9.76
C ASP A 577 -31.47 1.63 -10.18
N ASP A 578 -32.70 1.21 -10.49
CA ASP A 578 -33.04 -0.15 -10.95
C ASP A 578 -32.97 -0.32 -12.49
N GLU A 579 -32.58 0.73 -13.23
CA GLU A 579 -32.51 0.72 -14.70
C GLU A 579 -31.08 0.47 -15.20
N ASP A 580 -30.72 -0.80 -15.42
CA ASP A 580 -29.37 -1.22 -15.84
C ASP A 580 -28.96 -0.74 -17.25
N ASP A 581 -29.92 -0.38 -18.10
CA ASP A 581 -29.70 -0.04 -19.53
C ASP A 581 -29.70 1.47 -19.83
N GLY A 582 -29.73 2.32 -18.80
CA GLY A 582 -29.80 3.78 -18.94
C GLY A 582 -28.43 4.44 -19.13
N ALA A 583 -28.25 5.25 -20.18
CA ALA A 583 -27.05 6.06 -20.38
C ALA A 583 -27.39 7.55 -20.54
N LEU A 584 -26.62 8.42 -19.88
CA LEU A 584 -26.67 9.86 -20.08
C LEU A 584 -25.49 10.31 -20.94
N ILE A 585 -25.78 11.04 -22.03
CA ILE A 585 -24.75 11.58 -22.92
C ILE A 585 -24.85 13.10 -23.03
N SER A 586 -23.74 13.72 -23.38
CA SER A 586 -23.71 15.16 -23.62
C SER A 586 -24.58 15.56 -24.80
N LYS A 587 -25.16 16.76 -24.76
CA LYS A 587 -25.91 17.33 -25.89
C LYS A 587 -25.06 17.39 -27.16
N SER A 588 -23.79 17.77 -27.04
CA SER A 588 -22.86 17.80 -28.18
C SER A 588 -22.62 16.43 -28.80
N LEU A 589 -22.51 15.38 -27.98
CA LEU A 589 -22.34 14.01 -28.44
C LEU A 589 -23.63 13.46 -29.07
N ALA A 590 -24.79 13.79 -28.50
CA ALA A 590 -26.09 13.43 -29.05
C ALA A 590 -26.35 14.08 -30.41
N GLU A 591 -26.01 15.37 -30.55
CA GLU A 591 -26.13 16.10 -31.82
C GLU A 591 -25.19 15.52 -32.89
N TYR A 592 -23.94 15.18 -32.53
CA TYR A 592 -22.99 14.58 -33.47
C TYR A 592 -23.43 13.21 -33.98
N LEU A 593 -23.92 12.36 -33.07
CA LEU A 593 -24.39 11.02 -33.38
C LEU A 593 -25.80 10.99 -34.01
N GLU A 594 -26.49 12.15 -34.04
CA GLU A 594 -27.86 12.34 -34.52
C GLU A 594 -28.89 11.48 -33.78
N ILE A 595 -28.74 11.35 -32.47
CA ILE A 595 -29.53 10.45 -31.62
C ILE A 595 -30.57 11.24 -30.83
N LYS A 596 -31.81 10.74 -30.78
CA LYS A 596 -32.91 11.29 -29.99
C LYS A 596 -33.16 10.45 -28.73
N VAL A 597 -33.91 11.04 -27.80
CA VAL A 597 -34.35 10.36 -26.58
C VAL A 597 -35.16 9.10 -26.97
N GLN A 598 -34.81 7.95 -26.37
CA GLN A 598 -35.33 6.58 -26.58
C GLN A 598 -34.69 5.75 -27.72
N ASP A 599 -33.72 6.30 -28.45
CA ASP A 599 -32.96 5.52 -29.44
C ASP A 599 -31.99 4.54 -28.75
N SER A 600 -31.59 3.45 -29.41
CA SER A 600 -30.61 2.50 -28.83
C SER A 600 -29.18 2.83 -29.28
N ILE A 601 -28.22 2.91 -28.34
CA ILE A 601 -26.79 2.94 -28.65
C ILE A 601 -26.16 1.58 -28.40
N THR A 602 -25.23 1.19 -29.27
CA THR A 602 -24.44 -0.02 -29.10
C THR A 602 -22.97 0.35 -28.85
N ARG A 603 -22.35 -0.28 -27.84
CA ARG A 603 -20.89 -0.20 -27.58
C ARG A 603 -20.13 -1.19 -28.47
N ALA A 604 -18.82 -0.99 -28.68
CA ALA A 604 -18.00 -1.87 -29.53
C ALA A 604 -18.01 -3.35 -29.07
N LEU A 605 -18.25 -3.59 -27.79
CA LEU A 605 -18.34 -4.92 -27.15
C LEU A 605 -19.71 -5.62 -27.28
N GLY A 606 -20.68 -5.05 -28.03
CA GLY A 606 -21.95 -5.71 -28.34
C GLY A 606 -23.06 -5.57 -27.28
N VAL A 607 -22.84 -4.80 -26.22
CA VAL A 607 -23.88 -4.47 -25.22
C VAL A 607 -24.76 -3.33 -25.77
N LYS A 608 -26.08 -3.55 -25.82
CA LYS A 608 -27.10 -2.57 -26.23
C LYS A 608 -27.62 -1.81 -25.01
N TYR A 609 -27.53 -0.49 -25.03
CA TYR A 609 -28.15 0.37 -24.02
C TYR A 609 -29.35 1.09 -24.66
N ARG A 610 -30.45 1.24 -23.90
CA ARG A 610 -31.56 2.11 -24.31
C ARG A 610 -31.20 3.54 -23.91
N LEU A 611 -30.97 4.39 -24.90
CA LEU A 611 -30.55 5.74 -24.65
C LEU A 611 -31.76 6.58 -24.24
N HIS A 612 -31.81 6.97 -22.98
CA HIS A 612 -32.97 7.70 -22.50
C HIS A 612 -32.84 9.22 -22.60
N LEU A 613 -31.67 9.88 -22.84
CA LEU A 613 -31.58 11.37 -22.77
C LEU A 613 -30.39 12.10 -23.43
N LYS A 614 -30.60 13.43 -23.61
CA LYS A 614 -29.56 14.47 -23.84
C LYS A 614 -29.33 15.36 -22.61
N LEU A 615 -28.07 15.50 -22.16
CA LEU A 615 -27.64 16.41 -21.08
C LEU A 615 -27.17 17.79 -21.61
N LYS A 616 -27.45 18.91 -20.91
CA LYS A 616 -26.75 20.18 -21.16
C LYS A 616 -25.38 20.04 -20.51
N ILE A 617 -24.44 19.46 -21.23
CA ILE A 617 -23.04 19.62 -20.81
C ILE A 617 -22.65 21.03 -21.23
N PHE A 618 -22.74 21.96 -20.28
CA PHE A 618 -21.83 23.09 -20.29
C PHE A 618 -20.43 22.49 -20.27
N HIS A 619 -19.64 22.84 -21.29
CA HIS A 619 -18.22 22.54 -21.38
C HIS A 619 -17.56 22.43 -20.01
N LEU A 620 -17.16 21.23 -19.63
CA LEU A 620 -16.09 21.05 -18.67
C LEU A 620 -15.11 20.02 -19.21
N PHE A 621 -13.84 20.40 -19.19
CA PHE A 621 -12.64 19.70 -19.63
C PHE A 621 -12.31 19.75 -21.13
N LEU A 622 -11.89 20.96 -21.51
CA LEU A 622 -10.76 21.16 -22.40
C LEU A 622 -9.69 21.91 -21.58
N GLN A 623 -8.70 21.18 -21.06
CA GLN A 623 -7.31 21.62 -21.07
C GLN A 623 -6.39 20.42 -20.87
#